data_AF-A0A1T1J2W5-F1
#
_entry.id   AF-A0A1T1J2W5-F1
#
_cell.length_a   1.000
_cell.length_b   1.000
_cell.length_c   1.000
_cell.angle_alpha   90.00
_cell.angle_beta   90.00
_cell.angle_gamma   90.00
#
_symmetry.space_group_name_H-M   'P 1'
#
loop_
_entity.id
_entity.type
_entity.pdbx_description
1 polymer ?
#
loop_
_entity_poly.entity_id
_entity_poly.type
_entity_poly.pdbx_seq_one_letter_code
_entity_poly.pdbx_strand_id
1 'polypeptide(L)'
;MIMSKIFIKLGILLVGLCLLLIINSYKQKLNHDKEMATQTTILFFNSLAKHDLESAIKYVWPDARLHEDLKSSERFLSFKDSKILEVVRINYDSAESRPEYYQEFYKIISVMVKVKVVHIDDAGSPVGDYILFITLVKQSPQSDWLITEFGSGP
;
A
#
# COMPACT_ATOMS: atom_id res chain seq x y z
N MET A 1 -6.15 -49.13 27.54
CA MET A 1 -5.85 -47.78 28.09
C MET A 1 -4.63 -47.08 27.45
N ILE A 2 -3.59 -47.80 27.01
CA ILE A 2 -2.38 -47.22 26.37
C ILE A 2 -2.68 -46.65 24.97
N MET A 3 -3.43 -47.38 24.13
CA MET A 3 -3.84 -46.95 22.78
C MET A 3 -4.58 -45.60 22.77
N SER A 4 -5.53 -45.38 23.70
CA SER A 4 -6.28 -44.13 23.81
C SER A 4 -5.37 -42.92 24.09
N LYS A 5 -4.34 -43.07 24.94
CA LYS A 5 -3.37 -42.00 25.22
C LYS A 5 -2.51 -41.66 24.00
N ILE A 6 -2.24 -42.63 23.13
CA ILE A 6 -1.51 -42.43 21.87
C ILE A 6 -2.38 -41.66 20.87
N PHE A 7 -3.65 -42.06 20.68
CA PHE A 7 -4.57 -41.35 19.79
C PHE A 7 -4.82 -39.89 20.23
N ILE A 8 -4.93 -39.64 21.54
CA ILE A 8 -5.04 -38.27 22.07
C ILE A 8 -3.78 -37.45 21.76
N LYS A 9 -2.58 -38.02 21.95
CA LYS A 9 -1.32 -37.35 21.61
C LYS A 9 -1.19 -37.05 20.11
N LEU A 10 -1.58 -37.99 19.25
CA LEU A 10 -1.61 -37.76 17.79
C LEU A 10 -2.62 -36.68 17.41
N GLY A 11 -3.81 -36.68 18.02
CA GLY A 11 -4.82 -35.65 17.79
C GLY A 11 -4.32 -34.26 18.16
N ILE A 12 -3.68 -34.11 19.33
CA ILE A 12 -3.08 -32.83 19.76
C ILE A 12 -1.95 -32.40 18.82
N LEU A 13 -1.10 -33.33 18.40
CA LEU A 13 -0.01 -33.05 17.45
C LEU A 13 -0.57 -32.54 16.10
N LEU A 14 -1.62 -33.18 15.59
CA LEU A 14 -2.26 -32.80 14.34
C LEU A 14 -2.90 -31.41 14.43
N VAL A 15 -3.62 -31.12 15.52
CA VAL A 15 -4.18 -29.78 15.77
C VAL A 15 -3.07 -28.73 15.85
N GLY A 16 -1.98 -29.03 16.55
CA GLY A 16 -0.81 -28.15 16.62
C GLY A 16 -0.19 -27.88 15.24
N LEU A 17 -0.05 -28.91 14.41
CA LEU A 17 0.47 -28.77 13.05
C LEU A 17 -0.46 -27.93 12.17
N CYS A 18 -1.78 -28.15 12.24
CA CYS A 18 -2.76 -27.36 11.50
C CYS A 18 -2.70 -25.87 11.88
N LEU A 19 -2.60 -25.56 13.17
CA LEU A 19 -2.48 -24.17 13.65
C LEU A 19 -1.19 -23.51 13.14
N LEU A 20 -0.06 -24.22 13.18
CA LEU A 20 1.22 -23.71 12.66
C LEU A 20 1.15 -23.42 11.16
N LEU A 21 0.51 -24.30 10.38
CA LEU A 21 0.32 -24.10 8.94
C LEU A 21 -0.56 -22.87 8.65
N ILE A 22 -1.65 -22.68 9.39
CA ILE A 22 -2.54 -21.51 9.25
C ILE A 22 -1.77 -20.22 9.56
N ILE A 23 -1.03 -20.19 10.68
CA ILE A 23 -0.22 -19.02 11.08
C ILE A 23 0.83 -18.70 10.00
N ASN A 24 1.53 -19.71 9.49
CA ASN A 24 2.55 -19.51 8.46
C ASN A 24 1.95 -18.99 7.15
N SER A 25 0.82 -19.57 6.71
CA SER A 25 0.09 -19.11 5.52
C SER A 25 -0.37 -17.65 5.68
N TYR A 26 -0.91 -17.29 6.84
CA TYR A 26 -1.31 -15.91 7.13
C TYR A 26 -0.11 -14.96 7.06
N LYS A 27 1.03 -15.33 7.67
CA LYS A 27 2.26 -14.53 7.64
C LYS A 27 2.80 -14.35 6.22
N GLN A 28 2.77 -15.39 5.39
CA GLN A 28 3.18 -15.30 3.99
C GLN A 28 2.29 -14.33 3.20
N LYS A 29 0.97 -14.44 3.36
CA LYS A 29 0.01 -13.53 2.72
C LYS A 29 0.23 -12.08 3.15
N LEU A 30 0.48 -11.87 4.45
CA LEU A 30 0.77 -10.56 5.01
C LEU A 30 2.04 -9.95 4.42
N ASN A 31 3.13 -10.73 4.32
CA ASN A 31 4.36 -10.26 3.72
C ASN A 31 4.18 -9.92 2.23
N HIS A 32 3.43 -10.76 1.49
CA HIS A 32 3.13 -10.51 0.09
C HIS A 32 2.34 -9.22 -0.13
N ASP A 33 1.29 -8.97 0.66
CA ASP A 33 0.51 -7.73 0.56
C ASP A 33 1.37 -6.49 0.80
N LYS A 34 2.28 -6.52 1.79
CA LYS A 34 3.21 -5.43 2.07
C LYS A 34 4.20 -5.21 0.93
N GLU A 35 4.72 -6.28 0.35
CA GLU A 35 5.63 -6.23 -0.79
C GLU A 35 4.94 -5.61 -2.00
N MET A 36 3.72 -6.05 -2.32
CA MET A 36 2.94 -5.49 -3.43
C MET A 36 2.62 -4.01 -3.21
N ALA A 37 2.19 -3.62 -2.01
CA ALA A 37 1.92 -2.21 -1.71
C ALA A 37 3.18 -1.33 -1.83
N THR A 38 4.33 -1.87 -1.43
CA THR A 38 5.64 -1.22 -1.59
C THR A 38 5.97 -1.05 -3.06
N GLN A 39 5.85 -2.11 -3.85
CA GLN A 39 6.14 -2.10 -5.28
C GLN A 39 5.23 -1.13 -6.04
N THR A 40 3.91 -1.16 -5.78
CA THR A 40 2.96 -0.21 -6.36
C THR A 40 3.36 1.23 -6.04
N THR A 41 3.69 1.53 -4.77
CA THR A 41 4.15 2.86 -4.35
C THR A 41 5.41 3.28 -5.11
N ILE A 42 6.41 2.40 -5.20
CA ILE A 42 7.67 2.67 -5.90
C ILE A 42 7.43 2.93 -7.39
N LEU A 43 6.64 2.09 -8.05
CA LEU A 43 6.35 2.24 -9.47
C LEU A 43 5.62 3.54 -9.76
N PHE A 44 4.62 3.88 -8.95
CA PHE A 44 3.89 5.14 -9.05
C PHE A 44 4.82 6.37 -8.97
N PHE A 45 5.64 6.47 -7.92
CA PHE A 45 6.56 7.60 -7.77
C PHE A 45 7.67 7.61 -8.81
N ASN A 46 8.12 6.45 -9.29
CA ASN A 46 9.08 6.40 -10.40
C ASN A 46 8.47 6.93 -11.70
N SER A 47 7.18 6.70 -11.94
CA SER A 47 6.46 7.32 -13.05
C SER A 47 6.33 8.83 -12.86
N LEU A 48 5.98 9.30 -11.66
CA LEU A 48 5.96 10.75 -11.36
C LEU A 48 7.33 11.41 -11.52
N ALA A 49 8.41 10.75 -11.08
CA ALA A 49 9.78 11.24 -11.23
C ALA A 49 10.19 11.41 -12.70
N LYS A 50 9.68 10.56 -13.59
CA LYS A 50 9.87 10.69 -15.04
C LYS A 50 8.91 11.67 -15.68
N HIS A 51 8.00 12.27 -14.90
CA HIS A 51 6.86 13.04 -15.37
C HIS A 51 6.00 12.28 -16.39
N ASP A 52 5.93 10.95 -16.24
CA ASP A 52 5.13 10.04 -17.05
C ASP A 52 3.79 9.77 -16.34
N LEU A 53 2.87 10.72 -16.47
CA LEU A 53 1.57 10.68 -15.79
C LEU A 53 0.67 9.57 -16.34
N GLU A 54 0.81 9.23 -17.63
CA GLU A 54 0.07 8.11 -18.25
C GLU A 54 0.48 6.74 -17.68
N SER A 55 1.74 6.56 -17.30
CA SER A 55 2.14 5.36 -16.56
C SER A 55 1.75 5.46 -15.08
N ALA A 56 1.82 6.64 -14.48
CA ALA A 56 1.46 6.83 -13.06
C ALA A 56 -0.02 6.50 -12.80
N ILE A 57 -0.93 6.92 -13.68
CA ILE A 57 -2.38 6.74 -13.51
C ILE A 57 -2.81 5.27 -13.45
N LYS A 58 -2.03 4.35 -14.03
CA LYS A 58 -2.29 2.89 -13.99
C LYS A 58 -2.24 2.32 -12.58
N TYR A 59 -1.58 3.01 -11.65
CA TYR A 59 -1.47 2.61 -10.26
C TYR A 59 -2.51 3.30 -9.36
N VAL A 60 -3.45 4.05 -9.94
CA VAL A 60 -4.43 4.85 -9.19
C VAL A 60 -5.84 4.29 -9.39
N TRP A 61 -6.63 4.29 -8.31
CA TRP A 61 -8.02 3.88 -8.33
C TRP A 61 -8.83 4.82 -9.24
N PRO A 62 -9.56 4.32 -10.26
CA PRO A 62 -10.22 5.16 -11.25
C PRO A 62 -11.20 6.20 -10.68
N ASP A 63 -11.91 5.86 -9.60
CA ASP A 63 -12.89 6.76 -9.00
C ASP A 63 -12.30 7.68 -7.92
N ALA A 64 -10.98 7.61 -7.69
CA ALA A 64 -10.32 8.50 -6.77
C ALA A 64 -10.11 9.89 -7.39
N ARG A 65 -10.22 10.96 -6.57
CA ARG A 65 -9.88 12.33 -7.00
C ARG A 65 -8.48 12.40 -7.60
N LEU A 66 -7.53 11.64 -7.05
CA LEU A 66 -6.15 11.58 -7.55
C LEU A 66 -6.07 11.15 -9.03
N HIS A 67 -6.97 10.27 -9.48
CA HIS A 67 -7.01 9.80 -10.87
C HIS A 67 -7.33 10.95 -11.84
N GLU A 68 -8.28 11.80 -11.47
CA GLU A 68 -8.60 13.02 -12.24
C GLU A 68 -7.49 14.06 -12.11
N ASP A 69 -6.92 14.25 -10.92
CA ASP A 69 -5.83 15.20 -10.69
C ASP A 69 -4.64 14.89 -11.61
N LEU A 70 -4.28 13.62 -11.81
CA LEU A 70 -3.15 13.20 -12.65
C LEU A 70 -3.33 13.50 -14.15
N LYS A 71 -4.56 13.76 -14.61
CA LYS A 71 -4.79 14.25 -15.98
C LYS A 71 -4.38 15.71 -16.14
N SER A 72 -4.25 16.46 -15.04
CA SER A 72 -3.71 17.82 -15.02
C SER A 72 -2.22 17.80 -14.69
N SER A 73 -1.37 18.15 -15.67
CA SER A 73 0.07 17.94 -15.56
C SER A 73 0.78 18.86 -14.57
N GLU A 74 0.25 20.06 -14.34
CA GLU A 74 0.96 21.13 -13.62
C GLU A 74 1.22 20.79 -12.15
N ARG A 75 0.25 20.17 -11.48
CA ARG A 75 0.31 19.86 -10.04
C ARG A 75 1.38 18.82 -9.68
N PHE A 76 1.78 17.99 -10.63
CA PHE A 76 2.76 16.92 -10.43
C PHE A 76 4.14 17.25 -10.99
N LEU A 77 4.34 18.46 -11.53
CA LEU A 77 5.65 18.91 -12.00
C LEU A 77 6.71 18.93 -10.88
N SER A 78 6.30 19.24 -9.65
CA SER A 78 7.20 19.23 -8.49
C SER A 78 7.86 17.87 -8.26
N PHE A 79 7.15 16.78 -8.58
CA PHE A 79 7.65 15.41 -8.44
C PHE A 79 8.60 14.99 -9.56
N LYS A 80 8.75 15.76 -10.63
CA LYS A 80 9.74 15.45 -11.66
C LYS A 80 11.14 15.38 -11.04
N ASP A 81 11.95 14.42 -11.46
CA ASP A 81 13.30 14.16 -10.93
C ASP A 81 13.35 13.86 -9.42
N SER A 82 12.19 13.63 -8.79
CA SER A 82 12.13 13.23 -7.38
C SER A 82 12.68 11.83 -7.18
N LYS A 83 13.05 11.52 -5.94
CA LYS A 83 13.61 10.22 -5.57
C LYS A 83 13.02 9.70 -4.28
N ILE A 84 12.54 8.45 -4.29
CA ILE A 84 12.26 7.74 -3.05
C ILE A 84 13.58 7.52 -2.32
N LEU A 85 13.65 8.03 -1.09
CA LEU A 85 14.76 7.80 -0.18
C LEU A 85 14.54 6.54 0.64
N GLU A 86 13.32 6.35 1.16
CA GLU A 86 13.00 5.25 2.07
C GLU A 86 11.49 4.97 2.12
N VAL A 87 11.10 3.71 2.25
CA VAL A 87 9.74 3.32 2.67
C VAL A 87 9.78 3.10 4.18
N VAL A 88 9.27 4.09 4.92
CA VAL A 88 9.45 4.22 6.37
C VAL A 88 8.55 3.27 7.15
N ARG A 89 7.28 3.16 6.76
CA ARG A 89 6.29 2.34 7.47
C ARG A 89 5.21 1.84 6.52
N ILE A 90 4.70 0.63 6.80
CA ILE A 90 3.56 0.05 6.11
C ILE A 90 2.60 -0.49 7.17
N ASN A 91 1.39 0.08 7.22
CA ASN A 91 0.35 -0.28 8.15
C ASN A 91 -0.84 -0.88 7.40
N TYR A 92 -1.41 -1.95 7.96
CA TYR A 92 -2.77 -2.32 7.61
C TYR A 92 -3.72 -1.32 8.22
N ASP A 93 -4.66 -0.85 7.42
CA ASP A 93 -5.70 0.05 7.88
C ASP A 93 -7.07 -0.63 7.79
N SER A 94 -8.02 -0.10 8.54
CA SER A 94 -9.40 -0.52 8.51
C SER A 94 -10.22 0.49 7.72
N ALA A 95 -11.24 0.00 7.01
CA ALA A 95 -12.30 0.87 6.52
C ALA A 95 -13.15 1.40 7.69
N GLU A 96 -13.16 0.71 8.84
CA GLU A 96 -13.88 1.14 10.03
C GLU A 96 -13.45 2.56 10.42
N SER A 97 -14.43 3.46 10.61
CA SER A 97 -14.25 4.91 10.87
C SER A 97 -13.74 5.77 9.71
N ARG A 98 -13.50 5.20 8.52
CA ARG A 98 -13.24 5.97 7.29
C ARG A 98 -14.54 6.36 6.55
N PRO A 99 -14.52 7.38 5.67
CA PRO A 99 -15.66 7.74 4.83
C PRO A 99 -16.27 6.55 4.08
N GLU A 100 -17.56 6.66 3.71
CA GLU A 100 -18.35 5.58 3.10
C GLU A 100 -17.68 4.96 1.87
N TYR A 101 -16.99 5.76 1.05
CA TYR A 101 -16.28 5.27 -0.13
C TYR A 101 -15.22 4.20 0.22
N TYR A 102 -14.61 4.24 1.40
CA TYR A 102 -13.61 3.25 1.80
C TYR A 102 -14.23 1.91 2.20
N GLN A 103 -15.54 1.86 2.47
CA GLN A 103 -16.23 0.64 2.90
C GLN A 103 -16.36 -0.38 1.75
N GLU A 104 -16.18 0.04 0.49
CA GLU A 104 -16.26 -0.84 -0.67
C GLU A 104 -15.00 -1.70 -0.87
N PHE A 105 -13.89 -1.34 -0.24
CA PHE A 105 -12.61 -2.01 -0.46
C PHE A 105 -12.42 -3.21 0.47
N TYR A 106 -11.98 -4.32 -0.12
CA TYR A 106 -11.62 -5.53 0.62
C TYR A 106 -10.47 -5.31 1.62
N LYS A 107 -9.47 -4.50 1.24
CA LYS A 107 -8.32 -4.17 2.11
C LYS A 107 -7.80 -2.76 1.87
N ILE A 108 -7.22 -2.19 2.91
CA ILE A 108 -6.56 -0.89 2.91
C ILE A 108 -5.17 -1.04 3.56
N ILE A 109 -4.16 -0.45 2.92
CA ILE A 109 -2.81 -0.32 3.46
C ILE A 109 -2.38 1.14 3.35
N SER A 110 -1.80 1.67 4.41
CA SER A 110 -1.14 2.97 4.40
C SER A 110 0.38 2.80 4.37
N VAL A 111 1.03 3.43 3.39
CA VAL A 111 2.48 3.46 3.23
C VAL A 111 2.98 4.85 3.54
N MET A 112 3.94 4.96 4.46
CA MET A 112 4.70 6.17 4.72
C MET A 112 6.01 6.09 3.94
N VAL A 113 6.26 7.05 3.05
CA VAL A 113 7.44 7.09 2.19
C VAL A 113 8.15 8.43 2.35
N LYS A 114 9.48 8.39 2.44
CA LYS A 114 10.33 9.57 2.40
C LYS A 114 10.78 9.80 0.96
N VAL A 115 10.49 10.97 0.40
CA VAL A 115 10.79 11.34 -0.99
C VAL A 115 11.59 12.64 -1.00
N LYS A 116 12.63 12.70 -1.82
CA LYS A 116 13.35 13.93 -2.12
C LYS A 116 12.73 14.60 -3.34
N VAL A 117 12.20 15.80 -3.14
CA VAL A 117 11.63 16.67 -4.19
C VAL A 117 12.66 17.74 -4.52
N VAL A 118 12.86 17.98 -5.82
CA VAL A 118 13.92 18.89 -6.32
C VAL A 118 13.39 20.10 -7.09
N HIS A 119 12.07 20.19 -7.26
CA HIS A 119 11.39 21.34 -7.86
C HIS A 119 10.37 21.92 -6.87
N ILE A 120 10.14 23.22 -6.93
CA ILE A 120 9.12 23.92 -6.14
C ILE A 120 7.73 23.53 -6.69
N ASP A 121 6.75 23.34 -5.81
CA ASP A 121 5.37 23.08 -6.24
C ASP A 121 4.60 24.36 -6.61
N ASP A 122 3.39 24.19 -7.12
CA ASP A 122 2.49 25.29 -7.47
C ASP A 122 2.10 26.18 -6.28
N ALA A 123 2.13 25.63 -5.06
CA ALA A 123 1.90 26.34 -3.81
C ALA A 123 3.14 27.08 -3.26
N GLY A 124 4.31 26.92 -3.90
CA GLY A 124 5.56 27.55 -3.48
C GLY A 124 6.33 26.76 -2.40
N SER A 125 5.98 25.49 -2.15
CA SER A 125 6.69 24.63 -1.21
C SER A 125 8.14 24.42 -1.66
N PRO A 126 9.12 24.53 -0.74
CA PRO A 126 10.53 24.50 -1.10
C PRO A 126 10.98 23.12 -1.57
N VAL A 127 12.13 23.06 -2.24
CA VAL A 127 12.78 21.77 -2.50
C VAL A 127 13.24 21.12 -1.18
N GLY A 128 13.24 19.79 -1.11
CA GLY A 128 13.65 19.12 0.12
C GLY A 128 13.20 17.68 0.26
N ASP A 129 13.39 17.15 1.45
CA ASP A 129 12.95 15.82 1.84
C ASP A 129 11.55 15.91 2.45
N TYR A 130 10.60 15.17 1.89
CA TYR A 130 9.21 15.12 2.29
C TYR A 130 8.84 13.72 2.80
N ILE A 131 7.96 13.67 3.81
CA ILE A 131 7.29 12.44 4.23
C ILE A 131 5.88 12.47 3.65
N LEU A 132 5.57 11.47 2.84
CA LEU A 132 4.27 11.32 2.21
C LEU A 132 3.57 10.08 2.76
N PHE A 133 2.26 10.20 2.95
CA PHE A 133 1.36 9.13 3.32
C PHE A 133 0.56 8.73 2.09
N ILE A 134 0.63 7.45 1.73
CA ILE A 134 0.00 6.88 0.55
C ILE A 134 -1.06 5.90 1.05
N THR A 135 -2.31 6.06 0.59
CA THR A 135 -3.35 5.08 0.86
C THR A 135 -3.51 4.17 -0.36
N LEU A 136 -3.24 2.88 -0.16
CA LEU A 136 -3.47 1.84 -1.15
C LEU A 136 -4.67 0.98 -0.76
N VAL A 137 -5.47 0.64 -1.76
CA VAL A 137 -6.68 -0.16 -1.61
C VAL A 137 -6.61 -1.38 -2.52
N LYS A 138 -7.36 -2.41 -2.13
CA LYS A 138 -7.60 -3.60 -2.92
C LYS A 138 -9.10 -3.86 -2.94
N GLN A 139 -9.69 -3.87 -4.13
CA GLN A 139 -11.15 -4.03 -4.29
C GLN A 139 -11.59 -5.47 -4.02
N SER A 140 -10.80 -6.46 -4.41
CA SER A 140 -11.10 -7.89 -4.19
C SER A 140 -9.82 -8.69 -3.95
N PRO A 141 -9.87 -9.95 -3.46
CA PRO A 141 -8.65 -10.71 -3.19
C PRO A 141 -7.72 -10.90 -4.41
N GLN A 142 -8.25 -10.81 -5.64
CA GLN A 142 -7.52 -10.98 -6.89
C GLN A 142 -7.18 -9.66 -7.59
N SER A 143 -7.74 -8.52 -7.15
CA SER A 143 -7.46 -7.23 -7.79
C SER A 143 -6.05 -6.75 -7.50
N ASP A 144 -5.54 -5.85 -8.34
CA ASP A 144 -4.30 -5.14 -8.04
C ASP A 144 -4.44 -4.21 -6.83
N TRP A 145 -3.30 -3.81 -6.29
CA TRP A 145 -3.23 -2.72 -5.31
C TRP A 145 -3.18 -1.39 -6.05
N LEU A 146 -4.09 -0.49 -5.70
CA LEU A 146 -4.25 0.82 -6.34
C LEU A 146 -4.21 1.94 -5.30
N ILE A 147 -3.65 3.08 -5.67
CA ILE A 147 -3.54 4.26 -4.82
C ILE A 147 -4.84 5.07 -4.93
N THR A 148 -5.37 5.51 -3.80
CA THR A 148 -6.54 6.42 -3.77
C THR A 148 -6.12 7.85 -3.51
N GLU A 149 -5.07 8.05 -2.72
CA GLU A 149 -4.59 9.36 -2.32
C GLU A 149 -3.13 9.30 -1.90
N PHE A 150 -2.45 10.44 -2.04
CA PHE A 150 -1.20 10.68 -1.34
C PHE A 150 -1.05 12.16 -0.96
N GLY A 151 -0.31 12.42 0.12
CA GLY A 151 -0.01 13.78 0.53
C GLY A 151 0.96 13.84 1.72
N SER A 152 1.41 15.04 2.05
CA SER A 152 1.96 15.29 3.38
C SER A 152 0.84 15.14 4.40
N GLY A 153 1.09 14.42 5.49
CA GLY A 153 0.13 14.31 6.59
C GLY A 153 -0.19 15.70 7.17
N PRO A 154 -1.20 15.79 8.07
CA PRO A 154 -1.45 17.01 8.82
C PRO A 154 -0.22 17.47 9.62
#